data_AF-I1CRF5-F1
#
_entry.id   AF-I1CRF5-F1
#
_cell.length_a   1.000
_cell.length_b   1.000
_cell.length_c   1.000
_cell.angle_alpha   90.00
_cell.angle_beta   90.00
_cell.angle_gamma   90.00
#
_symmetry.space_group_name_H-M   'P 1'
#
loop_
_entity.id
_entity.type
_entity.pdbx_description
1 polymer ?
#
loop_
_entity_poly.entity_id
_entity_poly.type
_entity_poly.pdbx_seq_one_letter_code
_entity_poly.pdbx_strand_id
1 'polypeptide(L)'
;MTQSIFQEDFYVEKANEIYMIMENEMPVLVRSIEDVVGLFGKPPRQILTLNKNGITCYVERRLVDRFICTLATKNLQSILEFSDSHGAVETMVLCLLIGSESHEAASFLKSNHSIDEGLLLYASRLNKEIWKTNILKEELVDIIAFIERCKEGASFTQLIHRIYLQDKDISTSLLPYSPLSFEKLVSTEEGAFAAKDIVLTCIKASTVSSAANNYSIIVGQMTLEQLKELCEMYWVLKDHMGYVKLALAKYQSVNPEQEPQVHEIIFSTEKLLDNPDIYSVNFVQASLDLFDQENYHYRTYRWLINHDQSKILTALSTSHIVQFLTTKLPKNEGYHYLFQYYAHQKEYENAVETLRRLATSIESVTLENRIDYLEKACELANRTNTISEENRHELISLHKESKIQGRLRDLLSSNNTADVKASIETLNHSLKPAKELFYDFACPNKLFEEALCLMDLMELYDWKFSKLAWTSIIEKHKQYNPLKEKLIDMGKRLYPSFISYPTYMLVHILDTHCAQYPDEFKDEFVVSTLAEVGVPQEIIAEARAFKTS
;
A
#
# COMPACT_ATOMS: atom_id res chain seq x y z
N MET A 1 -41.03 -42.44 -44.53
CA MET A 1 -41.16 -43.75 -43.87
C MET A 1 -40.01 -44.63 -44.36
N THR A 2 -38.86 -44.51 -43.72
CA THR A 2 -37.72 -45.42 -43.90
C THR A 2 -37.94 -46.58 -42.94
N GLN A 3 -38.14 -47.79 -43.46
CA GLN A 3 -38.11 -49.00 -42.63
C GLN A 3 -36.74 -49.07 -41.96
N SER A 4 -36.71 -49.10 -40.63
CA SER A 4 -35.50 -49.42 -39.87
C SER A 4 -35.08 -50.84 -40.27
N ILE A 5 -33.98 -50.94 -41.02
CA ILE A 5 -33.42 -52.22 -41.42
C ILE A 5 -32.73 -52.79 -40.18
N PHE A 6 -33.22 -53.94 -39.70
CA PHE A 6 -32.54 -54.68 -38.64
C PHE A 6 -31.40 -55.48 -39.26
N GLN A 7 -30.17 -55.16 -38.88
CA GLN A 7 -28.96 -55.82 -39.36
C GLN A 7 -28.22 -56.40 -38.16
N GLU A 8 -28.02 -57.73 -38.15
CA GLU A 8 -27.22 -58.43 -37.14
C GLU A 8 -25.82 -58.73 -37.68
N ASP A 9 -24.80 -58.23 -36.98
CA ASP A 9 -23.41 -58.56 -37.24
C ASP A 9 -23.06 -59.87 -36.51
N PHE A 10 -22.82 -60.96 -37.24
CA PHE A 10 -22.38 -62.23 -36.68
C PHE A 10 -20.86 -62.36 -36.69
N TYR A 11 -20.26 -62.61 -35.53
CA TYR A 11 -18.84 -62.94 -35.39
C TYR A 11 -18.68 -64.37 -34.87
N VAL A 12 -17.87 -65.17 -35.57
CA VAL A 12 -17.60 -66.57 -35.18
C VAL A 12 -16.18 -66.67 -34.66
N GLU A 13 -16.03 -67.02 -33.38
CA GLU A 13 -14.74 -67.26 -32.75
C GLU A 13 -14.59 -68.73 -32.35
N LYS A 14 -13.41 -69.32 -32.62
CA LYS A 14 -13.08 -70.68 -32.16
C LYS A 14 -12.75 -70.66 -30.67
N ALA A 15 -13.76 -70.77 -29.83
CA ALA A 15 -13.56 -71.01 -28.41
C ALA A 15 -13.39 -72.52 -28.12
N ASN A 16 -12.49 -72.86 -27.20
CA ASN A 16 -12.48 -74.19 -26.57
C ASN A 16 -13.76 -74.40 -25.75
N GLU A 17 -14.13 -75.65 -25.41
CA GLU A 17 -15.33 -75.99 -24.63
C GLU A 17 -15.70 -74.92 -23.58
N ILE A 18 -16.81 -74.22 -23.84
CA ILE A 18 -17.31 -73.14 -22.99
C ILE A 18 -18.19 -73.77 -21.91
N TYR A 19 -17.80 -73.59 -20.66
CA TYR A 19 -18.54 -74.07 -19.50
C TYR A 19 -19.60 -73.09 -19.00
N MET A 20 -19.36 -71.78 -19.14
CA MET A 20 -20.29 -70.74 -18.67
C MET A 20 -20.09 -69.43 -19.42
N ILE A 21 -21.17 -68.66 -19.60
CA ILE A 21 -21.18 -67.29 -20.11
C ILE A 21 -21.87 -66.40 -19.07
N MET A 22 -21.23 -65.30 -18.67
CA MET A 22 -21.77 -64.33 -17.71
C MET A 22 -21.56 -62.91 -18.21
N GLU A 23 -22.43 -61.98 -17.80
CA GLU A 23 -22.27 -60.55 -18.05
C GLU A 23 -21.67 -59.88 -16.80
N ASN A 24 -20.63 -59.06 -16.99
CA ASN A 24 -19.94 -58.37 -15.91
C ASN A 24 -20.51 -56.95 -15.73
N GLU A 25 -21.31 -56.74 -14.69
CA GLU A 25 -21.82 -55.43 -14.28
C GLU A 25 -20.88 -54.80 -13.23
N MET A 26 -19.65 -54.42 -13.60
CA MET A 26 -18.78 -53.67 -12.69
C MET A 26 -19.08 -52.16 -12.75
N PRO A 27 -19.36 -51.49 -11.62
CA PRO A 27 -19.44 -50.04 -11.58
C PRO A 27 -18.02 -49.47 -11.55
N VAL A 28 -17.50 -49.04 -12.70
CA VAL A 28 -16.21 -48.31 -12.75
C VAL A 28 -16.46 -46.83 -12.51
N LEU A 29 -15.73 -46.25 -11.55
CA LEU A 29 -15.89 -44.87 -11.06
C LEU A 29 -15.22 -43.80 -11.93
N VAL A 30 -14.73 -44.14 -13.13
CA VAL A 30 -13.98 -43.23 -14.02
C VAL A 30 -14.58 -43.31 -15.42
N ARG A 31 -15.19 -42.22 -15.86
CA ARG A 31 -15.70 -42.03 -17.24
C ARG A 31 -14.57 -41.52 -18.13
N SER A 32 -14.43 -42.07 -19.33
CA SER A 32 -13.59 -41.48 -20.39
C SER A 32 -14.46 -40.67 -21.35
N ILE A 33 -13.87 -39.69 -22.04
CA ILE A 33 -14.56 -38.90 -23.08
C ILE A 33 -15.11 -39.81 -24.19
N GLU A 34 -14.55 -41.01 -24.35
CA GLU A 34 -14.99 -42.03 -25.32
C GLU A 34 -16.32 -42.70 -24.92
N ASP A 35 -16.82 -42.49 -23.70
CA ASP A 35 -18.12 -42.99 -23.22
C ASP A 35 -19.32 -42.16 -23.75
N VAL A 36 -19.04 -41.01 -24.37
CA VAL A 36 -20.03 -39.99 -24.76
C VAL A 36 -20.88 -40.39 -25.98
N VAL A 37 -20.42 -41.36 -26.78
CA VAL A 37 -21.10 -41.77 -28.03
C VAL A 37 -22.01 -43.00 -27.84
N GLY A 38 -22.02 -43.62 -26.66
CA GLY A 38 -23.01 -44.64 -26.32
C GLY A 38 -24.39 -44.04 -26.08
N LEU A 39 -25.47 -44.76 -26.44
CA LEU A 39 -26.86 -44.40 -26.11
C LEU A 39 -27.09 -44.15 -24.61
N PHE A 40 -26.19 -44.67 -23.78
CA PHE A 40 -26.12 -44.52 -22.33
C PHE A 40 -24.64 -44.38 -21.98
N GLY A 41 -24.23 -43.37 -21.21
CA GLY A 41 -22.87 -43.19 -20.67
C GLY A 41 -22.47 -44.28 -19.66
N LYS A 42 -22.71 -45.54 -20.04
CA LYS A 42 -22.41 -46.77 -19.33
C LYS A 42 -21.08 -47.31 -19.84
N PRO A 43 -20.30 -48.01 -18.99
CA PRO A 43 -19.11 -48.73 -19.43
C PRO A 43 -19.45 -49.73 -20.55
N PRO A 44 -18.47 -50.12 -21.39
CA PRO A 44 -18.72 -51.03 -22.50
C PRO A 44 -19.13 -52.38 -21.95
N ARG A 45 -20.13 -53.02 -22.57
CA ARG A 45 -20.64 -54.31 -22.09
C ARG A 45 -19.54 -55.36 -22.12
N GLN A 46 -19.35 -56.07 -21.01
CA GLN A 46 -18.34 -57.12 -20.88
C GLN A 46 -19.00 -58.47 -20.69
N ILE A 47 -18.68 -59.41 -21.56
CA ILE A 47 -19.15 -60.80 -21.49
C ILE A 47 -17.96 -61.68 -21.12
N LEU A 48 -18.07 -62.39 -20.01
CA LEU A 48 -17.07 -63.33 -19.52
C LEU A 48 -17.46 -64.75 -19.93
N THR A 49 -16.54 -65.48 -20.54
CA THR A 49 -16.72 -66.91 -20.79
C THR A 49 -15.69 -67.72 -20.00
N LEU A 50 -16.16 -68.76 -19.32
CA LEU A 50 -15.30 -69.73 -18.65
C LEU A 50 -15.06 -70.90 -19.60
N ASN A 51 -13.81 -71.17 -19.93
CA ASN A 51 -13.41 -72.33 -20.74
C ASN A 51 -12.32 -73.14 -20.01
N LYS A 52 -11.90 -74.26 -20.60
CA LYS A 52 -10.86 -75.14 -20.03
C LYS A 52 -9.51 -74.47 -19.78
N ASN A 53 -9.24 -73.32 -20.41
CA ASN A 53 -7.99 -72.58 -20.27
C ASN A 53 -8.12 -71.38 -19.30
N GLY A 54 -9.31 -71.11 -18.74
CA GLY A 54 -9.55 -70.00 -17.81
C GLY A 54 -10.74 -69.11 -18.22
N ILE A 55 -10.71 -67.85 -17.78
CA ILE A 55 -11.75 -66.85 -18.06
C ILE A 55 -11.30 -66.00 -19.26
N THR A 56 -12.12 -65.93 -20.29
CA THR A 56 -11.95 -65.04 -21.45
C THR A 56 -12.94 -63.89 -21.34
N CYS A 57 -12.47 -62.65 -21.48
CA CYS A 57 -13.31 -61.46 -21.40
C CYS A 57 -13.51 -60.87 -22.81
N TYR A 58 -14.77 -60.78 -23.22
CA TYR A 58 -15.20 -60.12 -24.46
C TYR A 58 -15.74 -58.74 -24.11
N VAL A 59 -15.16 -57.70 -24.71
CA VAL A 59 -15.60 -56.32 -24.55
C VAL A 59 -16.33 -55.89 -25.81
N GLU A 60 -17.53 -55.34 -25.65
CA GLU A 60 -18.29 -54.76 -26.75
C GLU A 60 -17.50 -53.64 -27.41
N ARG A 61 -17.27 -53.75 -28.73
CA ARG A 61 -16.63 -52.70 -29.52
C ARG A 61 -17.59 -51.54 -29.70
N ARG A 62 -17.19 -50.36 -29.23
CA ARG A 62 -17.99 -49.14 -29.32
C ARG A 62 -18.05 -48.64 -30.77
N LEU A 63 -19.02 -47.77 -31.03
CA LEU A 63 -19.12 -47.05 -32.29
C LEU A 63 -17.83 -46.27 -32.61
N VAL A 64 -17.23 -45.66 -31.58
CA VAL A 64 -15.94 -44.94 -31.65
C VAL A 64 -14.81 -45.88 -32.09
N ASP A 65 -14.71 -47.08 -31.50
CA ASP A 65 -13.67 -48.05 -31.84
C ASP A 65 -13.80 -48.53 -33.29
N ARG A 66 -15.04 -48.77 -33.74
CA ARG A 66 -15.34 -49.11 -35.14
C ARG A 66 -14.91 -47.98 -36.07
N PHE A 67 -15.21 -46.73 -35.71
CA PHE A 67 -14.84 -45.57 -36.50
C PHE A 67 -13.32 -45.34 -36.55
N ILE A 68 -12.60 -45.53 -35.44
CA ILE A 68 -11.13 -45.47 -35.40
C ILE A 68 -10.51 -46.56 -36.29
N CYS A 69 -11.05 -47.79 -36.28
CA CYS A 69 -10.61 -48.83 -37.20
C CYS A 69 -10.84 -48.45 -38.67
N THR A 70 -11.96 -47.80 -38.98
CA THR A 70 -12.25 -47.27 -40.33
C THR A 70 -11.26 -46.17 -40.71
N LEU A 71 -10.95 -45.24 -39.80
CA LEU A 71 -9.97 -44.18 -40.02
C LEU A 71 -8.52 -44.69 -40.22
N ALA A 72 -8.16 -45.83 -39.64
CA ALA A 72 -6.84 -46.44 -39.83
C ALA A 72 -6.52 -46.77 -41.30
N THR A 73 -7.55 -46.87 -42.15
CA THR A 73 -7.41 -47.06 -43.61
C THR A 73 -7.00 -45.79 -44.37
N LYS A 74 -6.95 -44.63 -43.71
CA LYS A 74 -6.54 -43.30 -44.24
C LYS A 74 -7.20 -42.91 -45.57
N ASN A 75 -8.46 -43.24 -45.76
CA ASN A 75 -9.22 -42.93 -46.97
C ASN A 75 -10.49 -42.14 -46.63
N LEU A 76 -10.74 -41.00 -47.29
CA LEU A 76 -11.96 -40.22 -47.09
C LEU A 76 -13.22 -41.01 -47.51
N GLN A 77 -13.08 -41.93 -48.47
CA GLN A 77 -14.18 -42.75 -48.98
C GLN A 77 -14.74 -43.69 -47.90
N SER A 78 -13.91 -44.18 -46.98
CA SER A 78 -14.37 -45.06 -45.90
C SER A 78 -15.17 -44.31 -44.83
N ILE A 79 -14.95 -43.01 -44.67
CA ILE A 79 -15.78 -42.13 -43.82
C ILE A 79 -17.16 -41.92 -44.46
N LEU A 80 -17.23 -41.77 -45.78
CA LEU A 80 -18.51 -41.66 -46.51
C LEU A 80 -19.32 -42.97 -46.41
N GLU A 81 -18.69 -44.12 -46.59
CA GLU A 81 -19.33 -45.44 -46.41
C GLU A 81 -19.81 -45.67 -44.96
N PHE A 82 -19.04 -45.17 -43.98
CA PHE A 82 -19.45 -45.18 -42.58
C PHE A 82 -20.66 -44.25 -42.34
N SER A 83 -20.66 -43.08 -42.95
CA SER A 83 -21.76 -42.11 -42.91
C SER A 83 -23.05 -42.66 -43.52
N ASP A 84 -22.95 -43.41 -44.60
CA ASP A 84 -24.12 -44.04 -45.25
C ASP A 84 -24.74 -45.15 -44.38
N SER A 85 -23.94 -45.83 -43.56
CA SER A 85 -24.39 -46.93 -42.71
C SER A 85 -24.90 -46.49 -41.33
N HIS A 86 -24.29 -45.46 -40.72
CA HIS A 86 -24.62 -45.02 -39.36
C HIS A 86 -25.27 -43.63 -39.29
N GLY A 87 -25.38 -42.95 -40.42
CA GLY A 87 -25.95 -41.61 -40.55
C GLY A 87 -24.90 -40.49 -40.48
N ALA A 88 -25.19 -39.40 -41.20
CA ALA A 88 -24.29 -38.25 -41.31
C ALA A 88 -24.05 -37.55 -39.95
N VAL A 89 -25.11 -37.34 -39.16
CA VAL A 89 -25.01 -36.63 -37.87
C VAL A 89 -24.17 -37.39 -36.84
N GLU A 90 -24.31 -38.72 -36.76
CA GLU A 90 -23.48 -39.56 -35.87
C GLU A 90 -22.01 -39.58 -36.28
N THR A 91 -21.77 -39.65 -37.59
CA THR A 91 -20.42 -39.60 -38.15
C THR A 91 -19.77 -38.25 -37.86
N MET A 92 -20.54 -37.15 -37.88
CA MET A 92 -20.06 -35.83 -37.49
C MET A 92 -19.68 -35.75 -36.01
N VAL A 93 -20.49 -36.32 -35.11
CA VAL A 93 -20.15 -36.40 -33.67
C VAL A 93 -18.84 -37.14 -33.46
N LEU A 94 -18.63 -38.27 -34.16
CA LEU A 94 -17.40 -39.06 -34.10
C LEU A 94 -16.20 -38.30 -34.67
N CYS A 95 -16.38 -37.60 -35.80
CA CYS A 95 -15.36 -36.74 -36.37
C CYS A 95 -15.01 -35.56 -35.45
N LEU A 96 -15.97 -35.01 -34.70
CA LEU A 96 -15.73 -33.95 -33.71
C LEU A 96 -14.96 -34.50 -32.49
N LEU A 97 -15.21 -35.74 -32.09
CA LEU A 97 -14.51 -36.42 -30.99
C LEU A 97 -13.03 -36.69 -31.33
N ILE A 98 -12.73 -37.11 -32.57
CA ILE A 98 -11.40 -37.57 -33.01
C ILE A 98 -10.68 -36.52 -33.89
N GLY A 99 -11.34 -35.43 -34.26
CA GLY A 99 -10.86 -34.47 -35.26
C GLY A 99 -9.53 -33.76 -34.94
N SER A 100 -9.12 -33.75 -33.68
CA SER A 100 -7.77 -33.29 -33.27
C SER A 100 -6.65 -34.27 -33.62
N GLU A 101 -6.96 -35.54 -33.84
CA GLU A 101 -6.00 -36.63 -33.99
C GLU A 101 -5.91 -37.17 -35.43
N SER A 102 -6.88 -36.88 -36.30
CA SER A 102 -6.90 -37.32 -37.71
C SER A 102 -7.16 -36.17 -38.69
N HIS A 103 -6.29 -36.03 -39.69
CA HIS A 103 -6.40 -35.03 -40.76
C HIS A 103 -7.61 -35.30 -41.67
N GLU A 104 -7.98 -36.57 -41.85
CA GLU A 104 -9.10 -37.03 -42.66
C GLU A 104 -10.46 -36.70 -42.00
N ALA A 105 -10.56 -36.85 -40.68
CA ALA A 105 -11.73 -36.40 -39.93
C ALA A 105 -11.88 -34.87 -39.98
N ALA A 106 -10.76 -34.14 -39.85
CA ALA A 106 -10.76 -32.67 -39.92
C ALA A 106 -11.13 -32.14 -41.33
N SER A 107 -10.72 -32.82 -42.40
CA SER A 107 -11.11 -32.44 -43.77
C SER A 107 -12.57 -32.73 -44.05
N PHE A 108 -13.10 -33.86 -43.55
CA PHE A 108 -14.52 -34.22 -43.66
C PHE A 108 -15.44 -33.25 -42.92
N LEU A 109 -15.02 -32.74 -41.76
CA LEU A 109 -15.76 -31.70 -41.04
C LEU A 109 -15.84 -30.41 -41.86
N LYS A 110 -14.74 -29.96 -42.46
CA LYS A 110 -14.71 -28.71 -43.25
C LYS A 110 -15.60 -28.73 -44.50
N SER A 111 -15.90 -29.90 -45.04
CA SER A 111 -16.65 -30.05 -46.29
C SER A 111 -18.16 -30.24 -46.12
N ASN A 112 -18.67 -30.41 -44.90
CA ASN A 112 -20.08 -30.70 -44.65
C ASN A 112 -20.83 -29.53 -44.00
N HIS A 113 -22.09 -29.31 -44.40
CA HIS A 113 -22.92 -28.19 -43.93
C HIS A 113 -23.71 -28.47 -42.64
N SER A 114 -23.76 -29.73 -42.17
CA SER A 114 -24.54 -30.16 -40.98
C SER A 114 -23.74 -30.19 -39.67
N ILE A 115 -22.59 -29.50 -39.60
CA ILE A 115 -21.68 -29.53 -38.43
C ILE A 115 -22.40 -29.09 -37.16
N ASP A 116 -23.29 -28.10 -37.28
CA ASP A 116 -24.03 -27.55 -36.14
C ASP A 116 -24.94 -28.59 -35.48
N GLU A 117 -25.58 -29.45 -36.28
CA GLU A 117 -26.41 -30.56 -35.77
C GLU A 117 -25.56 -31.62 -35.06
N GLY A 118 -24.35 -31.90 -35.59
CA GLY A 118 -23.37 -32.78 -34.95
C GLY A 118 -22.83 -32.19 -33.63
N LEU A 119 -22.52 -30.90 -33.59
CA LEU A 119 -22.08 -30.19 -32.38
C LEU A 119 -23.16 -30.17 -31.30
N LEU A 120 -24.42 -29.91 -31.68
CA LEU A 120 -25.56 -29.96 -30.78
C LEU A 120 -25.78 -31.37 -30.22
N LEU A 121 -25.70 -32.40 -31.07
CA LEU A 121 -25.83 -33.78 -30.60
C LEU A 121 -24.69 -34.16 -29.64
N TYR A 122 -23.46 -33.75 -29.95
CA TYR A 122 -22.29 -33.95 -29.08
C TYR A 122 -22.45 -33.25 -27.72
N ALA A 123 -22.79 -31.96 -27.72
CA ALA A 123 -23.02 -31.17 -26.50
C ALA A 123 -24.21 -31.70 -25.67
N SER A 124 -25.29 -32.13 -26.32
CA SER A 124 -26.44 -32.73 -25.64
C SER A 124 -26.10 -34.05 -24.96
N ARG A 125 -25.25 -34.89 -25.58
CA ARG A 125 -24.80 -36.17 -25.00
C ARG A 125 -23.87 -35.99 -23.82
N LEU A 126 -22.94 -35.04 -23.89
CA LEU A 126 -22.07 -34.68 -22.78
C LEU A 126 -22.88 -34.25 -21.55
N ASN A 127 -23.94 -33.47 -21.75
CA ASN A 127 -24.72 -32.88 -20.66
C ASN A 127 -25.97 -33.69 -20.28
N LYS A 128 -26.27 -34.81 -20.95
CA LYS A 128 -27.52 -35.58 -20.86
C LYS A 128 -27.89 -36.03 -19.44
N GLU A 129 -26.91 -36.34 -18.59
CA GLU A 129 -27.19 -36.79 -17.21
C GLU A 129 -27.44 -35.65 -16.22
N ILE A 130 -26.98 -34.44 -16.57
CA ILE A 130 -27.13 -33.23 -15.76
C ILE A 130 -28.39 -32.46 -16.22
N TRP A 131 -28.88 -32.74 -17.43
CA TRP A 131 -30.04 -32.09 -18.05
C TRP A 131 -31.34 -32.82 -17.72
N LYS A 132 -32.37 -32.09 -17.27
CA LYS A 132 -33.74 -32.59 -17.19
C LYS A 132 -34.71 -31.51 -17.71
N THR A 133 -34.90 -31.41 -19.03
CA THR A 133 -36.07 -31.05 -19.89
C THR A 133 -35.63 -30.45 -21.27
N ASN A 134 -36.58 -30.15 -22.17
CA ASN A 134 -36.55 -30.29 -23.65
C ASN A 134 -35.91 -29.12 -24.44
N ILE A 135 -34.90 -29.40 -25.29
CA ILE A 135 -34.06 -28.43 -26.04
C ILE A 135 -34.73 -27.88 -27.32
N LEU A 136 -35.93 -28.32 -27.69
CA LEU A 136 -36.51 -28.01 -29.01
C LEU A 136 -37.23 -26.64 -29.14
N LYS A 137 -36.88 -25.61 -28.36
CA LYS A 137 -37.64 -24.33 -28.42
C LYS A 137 -36.89 -23.00 -28.31
N GLU A 138 -35.57 -22.97 -28.37
CA GLU A 138 -34.85 -21.68 -28.41
C GLU A 138 -34.13 -21.50 -29.75
N GLU A 139 -34.33 -20.33 -30.36
CA GLU A 139 -33.65 -19.93 -31.58
C GLU A 139 -32.14 -19.90 -31.33
N LEU A 140 -31.42 -20.63 -32.16
CA LEU A 140 -29.97 -20.82 -32.15
C LEU A 140 -29.23 -19.48 -32.23
N VAL A 141 -28.90 -18.90 -31.08
CA VAL A 141 -27.95 -17.80 -30.98
C VAL A 141 -26.72 -18.30 -30.23
N ASP A 142 -25.73 -18.73 -31.03
CA ASP A 142 -24.35 -19.06 -30.69
C ASP A 142 -24.10 -20.30 -29.81
N ILE A 143 -23.92 -21.45 -30.46
CA ILE A 143 -23.54 -22.74 -29.85
C ILE A 143 -22.20 -22.63 -29.10
N ILE A 144 -21.28 -21.75 -29.52
CA ILE A 144 -19.98 -21.59 -28.87
C ILE A 144 -20.17 -20.89 -27.52
N ALA A 145 -20.94 -19.79 -27.49
CA ALA A 145 -21.30 -19.11 -26.26
C ALA A 145 -22.03 -20.06 -25.28
N PHE A 146 -22.87 -20.96 -25.81
CA PHE A 146 -23.52 -21.98 -25.00
C PHE A 146 -22.52 -22.99 -24.38
N ILE A 147 -21.56 -23.48 -25.16
CA ILE A 147 -20.50 -24.39 -24.66
C ILE A 147 -19.62 -23.69 -23.61
N GLU A 148 -19.30 -22.41 -23.81
CA GLU A 148 -18.56 -21.60 -22.84
C GLU A 148 -19.34 -21.47 -21.53
N ARG A 149 -20.63 -21.16 -21.58
CA ARG A 149 -21.49 -21.13 -20.38
C ARG A 149 -21.58 -22.49 -19.68
N CYS A 150 -21.62 -23.60 -20.43
CA CYS A 150 -21.56 -24.94 -19.82
C CYS A 150 -20.25 -25.17 -19.05
N LYS A 151 -19.11 -24.76 -19.63
CA LYS A 151 -17.79 -24.87 -18.98
C LYS A 151 -17.74 -24.03 -17.71
N GLU A 152 -18.16 -22.77 -17.79
CA GLU A 152 -18.23 -21.85 -16.65
C GLU A 152 -19.16 -22.38 -15.55
N GLY A 153 -20.34 -22.86 -15.91
CA GLY A 153 -21.29 -23.47 -14.96
C GLY A 153 -20.72 -24.71 -14.27
N ALA A 154 -19.96 -25.54 -14.98
CA ALA A 154 -19.31 -26.72 -14.40
C ALA A 154 -18.20 -26.32 -13.42
N SER A 155 -17.36 -25.35 -13.79
CA SER A 155 -16.34 -24.78 -12.90
C SER A 155 -16.95 -24.12 -11.66
N PHE A 156 -18.05 -23.40 -11.83
CA PHE A 156 -18.81 -22.80 -10.73
C PHE A 156 -19.37 -23.86 -9.78
N THR A 157 -19.92 -24.95 -10.31
CA THR A 157 -20.44 -26.06 -9.50
C THR A 157 -19.32 -26.75 -8.71
N GLN A 158 -18.15 -26.94 -9.33
CA GLN A 158 -16.96 -27.47 -8.65
C GLN A 158 -16.46 -26.57 -7.52
N LEU A 159 -16.51 -25.25 -7.73
CA LEU A 159 -16.17 -24.27 -6.71
C LEU A 159 -17.14 -24.33 -5.53
N ILE A 160 -18.45 -24.33 -5.78
CA ILE A 160 -19.47 -24.46 -4.71
C ILE A 160 -19.23 -25.75 -3.93
N HIS A 161 -19.01 -26.87 -4.63
CA HIS A 161 -18.76 -28.15 -3.98
C HIS A 161 -17.51 -28.11 -3.09
N ARG A 162 -16.43 -27.46 -3.54
CA ARG A 162 -15.20 -27.27 -2.74
C ARG A 162 -15.46 -26.40 -1.51
N ILE A 163 -16.20 -25.31 -1.64
CA ILE A 163 -16.57 -24.42 -0.53
C ILE A 163 -17.46 -25.16 0.48
N TYR A 164 -18.48 -25.89 -0.01
CA TYR A 164 -19.42 -26.66 0.81
C TYR A 164 -18.74 -27.76 1.63
N LEU A 165 -17.68 -28.39 1.08
CA LEU A 165 -16.90 -29.40 1.80
C LEU A 165 -16.00 -28.82 2.90
N GLN A 166 -15.63 -27.54 2.80
CA GLN A 166 -14.67 -26.91 3.72
C GLN A 166 -15.35 -26.16 4.86
N ASP A 167 -16.57 -25.64 4.66
CA ASP A 167 -17.25 -24.82 5.67
C ASP A 167 -18.75 -25.15 5.76
N LYS A 168 -19.15 -25.75 6.89
CA LYS A 168 -20.53 -26.17 7.13
C LYS A 168 -21.46 -25.00 7.37
N ASP A 169 -20.99 -23.83 7.79
CA ASP A 169 -21.86 -22.70 8.11
C ASP A 169 -22.38 -22.03 6.82
N ILE A 170 -21.60 -22.07 5.74
CA ILE A 170 -21.98 -21.59 4.40
C ILE A 170 -23.18 -22.38 3.84
N SER A 171 -23.32 -23.66 4.20
CA SER A 171 -24.44 -24.51 3.76
C SER A 171 -25.81 -23.93 4.12
N THR A 172 -25.92 -23.25 5.27
CA THR A 172 -27.18 -22.67 5.72
C THR A 172 -27.56 -21.41 4.95
N SER A 173 -26.56 -20.65 4.48
CA SER A 173 -26.76 -19.42 3.70
C SER A 173 -27.07 -19.69 2.23
N LEU A 174 -26.73 -20.89 1.72
CA LEU A 174 -26.99 -21.30 0.34
C LEU A 174 -28.31 -22.06 0.14
N LEU A 175 -29.00 -22.45 1.23
CA LEU A 175 -30.32 -23.10 1.21
C LEU A 175 -31.37 -22.42 0.30
N PRO A 176 -31.47 -21.07 0.25
CA PRO A 176 -32.43 -20.40 -0.64
C PRO A 176 -32.23 -20.70 -2.13
N TYR A 177 -31.02 -21.12 -2.53
CA TYR A 177 -30.66 -21.41 -3.91
C TYR A 177 -30.71 -22.91 -4.26
N SER A 178 -31.18 -23.78 -3.35
CA SER A 178 -31.33 -25.22 -3.62
C SER A 178 -32.17 -25.60 -4.86
N PRO A 179 -33.16 -24.81 -5.33
CA PRO A 179 -33.92 -25.17 -6.54
C PRO A 179 -33.19 -24.82 -7.85
N LEU A 180 -31.98 -24.27 -7.80
CA LEU A 180 -31.20 -23.95 -9.01
C LEU A 180 -30.68 -25.23 -9.68
N SER A 181 -31.16 -25.53 -10.88
CA SER A 181 -30.62 -26.61 -11.71
C SER A 181 -29.48 -26.10 -12.58
N PHE A 182 -28.59 -27.00 -13.00
CA PHE A 182 -27.50 -26.69 -13.92
C PHE A 182 -28.01 -26.14 -15.27
N GLU A 183 -29.18 -26.63 -15.72
CA GLU A 183 -29.87 -26.09 -16.89
C GLU A 183 -30.17 -24.61 -16.70
N LYS A 184 -30.87 -24.23 -15.61
CA LYS A 184 -31.18 -22.83 -15.31
C LYS A 184 -29.92 -21.98 -15.20
N LEU A 185 -28.87 -22.51 -14.57
CA LEU A 185 -27.58 -21.84 -14.41
C LEU A 185 -26.95 -21.43 -15.75
N VAL A 186 -27.07 -22.29 -16.78
CA VAL A 186 -26.37 -22.13 -18.07
C VAL A 186 -27.25 -21.47 -19.13
N SER A 187 -28.58 -21.70 -19.10
CA SER A 187 -29.50 -21.24 -20.15
C SER A 187 -30.34 -20.02 -19.78
N THR A 188 -30.43 -19.62 -18.51
CA THR A 188 -31.31 -18.51 -18.09
C THR A 188 -30.54 -17.36 -17.44
N GLU A 189 -31.00 -16.12 -17.68
CA GLU A 189 -30.48 -14.93 -16.98
C GLU A 189 -30.69 -15.03 -15.47
N GLU A 190 -31.84 -15.58 -15.03
CA GLU A 190 -32.15 -15.83 -13.62
C GLU A 190 -31.09 -16.73 -12.96
N GLY A 191 -30.61 -17.75 -13.66
CA GLY A 191 -29.54 -18.63 -13.17
C GLY A 191 -28.19 -17.93 -13.08
N ALA A 192 -27.87 -17.04 -14.03
CA ALA A 192 -26.66 -16.23 -13.98
C ALA A 192 -26.68 -15.23 -12.80
N PHE A 193 -27.83 -14.58 -12.55
CA PHE A 193 -28.02 -13.72 -11.38
C PHE A 193 -27.92 -14.50 -10.07
N ALA A 194 -28.54 -15.68 -10.00
CA ALA A 194 -28.41 -16.57 -8.84
C ALA A 194 -26.96 -16.98 -8.60
N ALA A 195 -26.18 -17.27 -9.65
CA ALA A 195 -24.77 -17.59 -9.53
C ALA A 195 -23.97 -16.43 -8.93
N LYS A 196 -24.20 -15.19 -9.40
CA LYS A 196 -23.59 -13.99 -8.85
C LYS A 196 -23.90 -13.82 -7.36
N ASP A 197 -25.15 -13.99 -6.95
CA ASP A 197 -25.57 -13.83 -5.56
C ASP A 197 -24.99 -14.93 -4.66
N ILE A 198 -24.86 -16.16 -5.16
CA ILE A 198 -24.17 -17.25 -4.48
C ILE A 198 -22.69 -16.91 -4.26
N VAL A 199 -21.98 -16.43 -5.30
CA VAL A 199 -20.57 -16.01 -5.15
C VAL A 199 -20.43 -14.94 -4.07
N LEU A 200 -21.28 -13.91 -4.11
CA LEU A 200 -21.26 -12.82 -3.12
C LEU A 200 -21.53 -13.34 -1.70
N THR A 201 -22.48 -14.26 -1.54
CA THR A 201 -22.81 -14.87 -0.24
C THR A 201 -21.62 -15.69 0.29
N CYS A 202 -20.97 -16.47 -0.57
CA CYS A 202 -19.80 -17.25 -0.19
C CYS A 202 -18.59 -16.36 0.17
N ILE A 203 -18.39 -15.22 -0.51
CA ILE A 203 -17.29 -14.30 -0.18
C ILE A 203 -17.54 -13.68 1.20
N LYS A 204 -18.76 -13.21 1.47
CA LYS A 204 -19.15 -12.62 2.78
C LYS A 204 -18.96 -13.60 3.94
N ALA A 205 -19.22 -14.88 3.72
CA ALA A 205 -19.11 -15.90 4.77
C ALA A 205 -17.67 -16.40 5.00
N SER A 206 -16.74 -16.17 4.05
CA SER A 206 -15.38 -16.69 4.15
C SER A 206 -14.42 -15.81 4.99
N THR A 207 -13.55 -16.45 5.78
CA THR A 207 -12.41 -15.78 6.44
C THR A 207 -11.22 -15.65 5.48
N VAL A 208 -10.32 -14.69 5.72
CA VAL A 208 -9.26 -14.27 4.75
C VAL A 208 -8.39 -15.42 4.25
N SER A 209 -8.04 -16.37 5.14
CA SER A 209 -7.16 -17.48 4.78
C SER A 209 -7.84 -18.52 3.90
N SER A 210 -9.16 -18.69 4.00
CA SER A 210 -9.96 -19.59 3.14
C SER A 210 -10.44 -18.88 1.87
N ALA A 211 -10.65 -17.57 1.94
CA ALA A 211 -10.98 -16.73 0.80
C ALA A 211 -9.83 -16.67 -0.23
N ALA A 212 -8.58 -16.48 0.22
CA ALA A 212 -7.42 -16.44 -0.67
C ALA A 212 -7.25 -17.76 -1.45
N ASN A 213 -7.41 -18.92 -0.80
CA ASN A 213 -7.23 -20.21 -1.49
C ASN A 213 -8.40 -20.59 -2.40
N ASN A 214 -9.65 -20.27 -2.04
CA ASN A 214 -10.82 -20.63 -2.86
C ASN A 214 -11.16 -19.60 -3.93
N TYR A 215 -10.91 -18.31 -3.68
CA TYR A 215 -11.16 -17.24 -4.63
C TYR A 215 -9.93 -16.80 -5.42
N SER A 216 -8.71 -17.25 -5.12
CA SER A 216 -7.53 -16.95 -5.96
C SER A 216 -7.73 -17.30 -7.42
N ILE A 217 -8.52 -18.34 -7.73
CA ILE A 217 -8.85 -18.73 -9.10
C ILE A 217 -9.76 -17.67 -9.76
N ILE A 218 -10.85 -17.26 -9.08
CA ILE A 218 -11.78 -16.24 -9.60
C ILE A 218 -11.10 -14.87 -9.67
N VAL A 219 -10.43 -14.48 -8.59
CA VAL A 219 -9.72 -13.22 -8.46
C VAL A 219 -8.56 -13.16 -9.47
N GLY A 220 -7.85 -14.27 -9.70
CA GLY A 220 -6.83 -14.37 -10.73
C GLY A 220 -7.37 -14.10 -12.13
N GLN A 221 -8.57 -14.62 -12.45
CA GLN A 221 -9.23 -14.43 -13.75
C GLN A 221 -9.98 -13.10 -13.90
N MET A 222 -10.27 -12.40 -12.79
CA MET A 222 -10.96 -11.11 -12.79
C MET A 222 -10.13 -10.00 -13.44
N THR A 223 -10.75 -9.15 -14.26
CA THR A 223 -10.08 -7.94 -14.78
C THR A 223 -9.96 -6.86 -13.70
N LEU A 224 -9.07 -5.89 -13.89
CA LEU A 224 -8.93 -4.77 -12.94
C LEU A 224 -10.20 -3.89 -12.89
N GLU A 225 -10.94 -3.82 -13.99
CA GLU A 225 -12.21 -3.09 -14.07
C GLU A 225 -13.30 -3.79 -13.25
N GLN A 226 -13.42 -5.11 -13.38
CA GLN A 226 -14.33 -5.93 -12.56
C GLN A 226 -13.97 -5.86 -11.07
N LEU A 227 -12.67 -5.86 -10.74
CA LEU A 227 -12.21 -5.67 -9.36
C LEU A 227 -12.69 -4.32 -8.82
N LYS A 228 -12.52 -3.24 -9.60
CA LYS A 228 -12.94 -1.90 -9.21
C LYS A 228 -14.45 -1.85 -8.96
N GLU A 229 -15.28 -2.39 -9.85
CA GLU A 229 -16.74 -2.45 -9.66
C GLU A 229 -17.16 -3.22 -8.40
N LEU A 230 -16.51 -4.36 -8.12
CA LEU A 230 -16.80 -5.14 -6.91
C LEU A 230 -16.39 -4.37 -5.65
N CYS A 231 -15.19 -3.78 -5.65
CA CYS A 231 -14.71 -2.91 -4.60
C CYS A 231 -15.66 -1.72 -4.35
N GLU A 232 -16.20 -1.10 -5.40
CA GLU A 232 -17.23 -0.06 -5.27
C GLU A 232 -18.47 -0.56 -4.52
N MET A 233 -18.96 -1.77 -4.86
CA MET A 233 -20.11 -2.34 -4.16
C MET A 233 -19.83 -2.61 -2.68
N TYR A 234 -18.66 -3.17 -2.32
CA TYR A 234 -18.27 -3.37 -0.92
C TYR A 234 -18.21 -2.06 -0.14
N TRP A 235 -17.73 -1.00 -0.79
CA TRP A 235 -17.68 0.34 -0.22
C TRP A 235 -19.09 0.90 0.08
N VAL A 236 -20.02 0.82 -0.88
CA VAL A 236 -21.41 1.26 -0.68
C VAL A 236 -22.09 0.47 0.45
N LEU A 237 -21.77 -0.81 0.59
CA LEU A 237 -22.28 -1.67 1.66
C LEU A 237 -21.63 -1.43 3.03
N LYS A 238 -20.66 -0.51 3.13
CA LYS A 238 -19.85 -0.22 4.33
C LYS A 238 -19.05 -1.41 4.84
N ASP A 239 -18.80 -2.41 4.00
CA ASP A 239 -17.93 -3.55 4.30
C ASP A 239 -16.51 -3.26 3.83
N HIS A 240 -15.84 -2.37 4.55
CA HIS A 240 -14.46 -1.96 4.27
C HIS A 240 -13.46 -3.11 4.44
N MET A 241 -13.77 -4.09 5.28
CA MET A 241 -12.89 -5.25 5.47
C MET A 241 -13.00 -6.22 4.30
N GLY A 242 -14.21 -6.48 3.79
CA GLY A 242 -14.41 -7.25 2.56
C GLY A 242 -13.72 -6.61 1.36
N TYR A 243 -13.80 -5.28 1.25
CA TYR A 243 -13.08 -4.49 0.26
C TYR A 243 -11.57 -4.77 0.25
N VAL A 244 -10.92 -4.58 1.40
CA VAL A 244 -9.46 -4.72 1.54
C VAL A 244 -9.03 -6.16 1.24
N LYS A 245 -9.77 -7.14 1.77
CA LYS A 245 -9.48 -8.57 1.55
C LYS A 245 -9.54 -8.93 0.06
N LEU A 246 -10.55 -8.48 -0.66
CA LEU A 246 -10.71 -8.76 -2.08
C LEU A 246 -9.56 -8.15 -2.90
N ALA A 247 -9.25 -6.88 -2.64
CA ALA A 247 -8.21 -6.17 -3.36
C ALA A 247 -6.80 -6.71 -3.05
N LEU A 248 -6.53 -7.08 -1.79
CA LEU A 248 -5.28 -7.76 -1.41
C LEU A 248 -5.16 -9.15 -2.03
N ALA A 249 -6.25 -9.92 -2.11
CA ALA A 249 -6.23 -11.21 -2.81
C ALA A 249 -5.86 -11.02 -4.29
N LYS A 250 -6.34 -9.95 -4.94
CA LYS A 250 -5.91 -9.60 -6.30
C LYS A 250 -4.44 -9.22 -6.33
N TYR A 251 -4.00 -8.38 -5.41
CA TYR A 251 -2.62 -7.93 -5.29
C TYR A 251 -1.64 -9.12 -5.21
N GLN A 252 -1.98 -10.16 -4.47
CA GLN A 252 -1.17 -11.38 -4.34
C GLN A 252 -1.13 -12.25 -5.60
N SER A 253 -2.15 -12.15 -6.45
CA SER A 253 -2.30 -12.98 -7.66
C SER A 253 -1.72 -12.36 -8.93
N VAL A 254 -1.45 -11.06 -8.92
CA VAL A 254 -1.00 -10.32 -10.11
C VAL A 254 0.53 -10.28 -10.21
N ASN A 255 1.02 -10.02 -11.42
CA ASN A 255 2.45 -9.79 -11.65
C ASN A 255 2.90 -8.46 -11.01
N PRO A 256 4.19 -8.31 -10.66
CA PRO A 256 4.74 -7.09 -10.05
C PRO A 256 4.47 -5.79 -10.83
N GLU A 257 4.30 -5.89 -12.15
CA GLU A 257 3.96 -4.74 -13.02
C GLU A 257 2.54 -4.21 -12.81
N GLN A 258 1.62 -5.06 -12.35
CA GLN A 258 0.21 -4.72 -12.11
C GLN A 258 -0.07 -4.38 -10.64
N GLU A 259 0.85 -4.69 -9.72
CA GLU A 259 0.78 -4.29 -8.31
C GLU A 259 0.46 -2.80 -8.08
N PRO A 260 1.07 -1.82 -8.81
CA PRO A 260 0.70 -0.42 -8.66
C PRO A 260 -0.78 -0.15 -8.93
N GLN A 261 -1.34 -0.79 -9.95
CA GLN A 261 -2.71 -0.54 -10.38
C GLN A 261 -3.68 -1.11 -9.35
N VAL A 262 -3.37 -2.26 -8.78
CA VAL A 262 -4.17 -2.84 -7.68
C VAL A 262 -4.01 -2.02 -6.40
N HIS A 263 -2.80 -1.53 -6.08
CA HIS A 263 -2.56 -0.65 -4.93
C HIS A 263 -3.36 0.66 -5.02
N GLU A 264 -3.40 1.29 -6.19
CA GLU A 264 -4.25 2.47 -6.45
C GLU A 264 -5.74 2.16 -6.32
N ILE A 265 -6.18 0.95 -6.67
CA ILE A 265 -7.57 0.52 -6.40
C ILE A 265 -7.78 0.42 -4.88
N ILE A 266 -6.87 -0.19 -4.11
CA ILE A 266 -6.98 -0.28 -2.65
C ILE A 266 -7.13 1.10 -2.01
N PHE A 267 -6.31 2.05 -2.43
CA PHE A 267 -6.25 3.40 -1.85
C PHE A 267 -6.91 4.47 -2.71
N SER A 268 -7.93 4.10 -3.51
CA SER A 268 -8.58 5.01 -4.46
C SER A 268 -8.83 6.41 -3.86
N THR A 269 -8.22 7.40 -4.49
CA THR A 269 -7.84 8.69 -3.89
C THR A 269 -9.01 9.47 -3.30
N GLU A 270 -10.17 9.49 -3.94
CA GLU A 270 -11.33 10.27 -3.48
C GLU A 270 -11.90 9.77 -2.13
N LYS A 271 -11.79 8.47 -1.84
CA LYS A 271 -12.48 7.86 -0.69
C LYS A 271 -11.75 8.00 0.64
N LEU A 272 -10.43 8.07 0.60
CA LEU A 272 -9.58 8.30 1.78
C LEU A 272 -9.42 9.79 2.08
N LEU A 273 -9.45 10.64 1.05
CA LEU A 273 -9.25 12.08 1.16
C LEU A 273 -10.48 12.83 1.70
N ASP A 274 -11.69 12.31 1.46
CA ASP A 274 -12.94 12.98 1.87
C ASP A 274 -13.22 12.94 3.38
N ASN A 275 -12.57 12.07 4.16
CA ASN A 275 -12.62 12.07 5.63
C ASN A 275 -11.30 11.53 6.24
N PRO A 276 -10.30 12.38 6.52
CA PRO A 276 -9.03 11.98 7.16
C PRO A 276 -9.18 11.73 8.69
N ASP A 277 -10.23 11.01 9.08
CA ASP A 277 -10.55 10.67 10.48
C ASP A 277 -9.95 9.32 10.91
N ILE A 278 -10.20 8.94 12.16
CA ILE A 278 -9.86 7.64 12.78
C ILE A 278 -10.22 6.45 11.87
N TYR A 279 -11.28 6.56 11.07
CA TYR A 279 -11.70 5.54 10.11
C TYR A 279 -10.65 5.25 9.03
N SER A 280 -9.98 6.28 8.51
CA SER A 280 -8.96 6.15 7.47
C SER A 280 -7.67 5.55 8.03
N VAL A 281 -7.29 5.90 9.27
CA VAL A 281 -6.17 5.27 9.97
C VAL A 281 -6.44 3.78 10.21
N ASN A 282 -7.62 3.44 10.73
CA ASN A 282 -8.00 2.05 10.99
C ASN A 282 -8.06 1.22 9.70
N PHE A 283 -8.54 1.81 8.60
CA PHE A 283 -8.57 1.16 7.29
C PHE A 283 -7.16 0.83 6.79
N VAL A 284 -6.27 1.81 6.79
CA VAL A 284 -4.88 1.63 6.34
C VAL A 284 -4.15 0.64 7.25
N GLN A 285 -4.30 0.79 8.57
CA GLN A 285 -3.72 -0.13 9.55
C GLN A 285 -4.20 -1.57 9.32
N ALA A 286 -5.51 -1.78 9.17
CA ALA A 286 -6.08 -3.10 8.90
C ALA A 286 -5.56 -3.70 7.59
N SER A 287 -5.36 -2.88 6.55
CA SER A 287 -4.76 -3.35 5.30
C SER A 287 -3.31 -3.80 5.46
N LEU A 288 -2.53 -3.09 6.27
CA LEU A 288 -1.13 -3.43 6.54
C LEU A 288 -1.04 -4.68 7.43
N ASP A 289 -1.86 -4.78 8.47
CA ASP A 289 -1.91 -5.94 9.36
C ASP A 289 -2.33 -7.23 8.62
N LEU A 290 -3.20 -7.12 7.61
CA LEU A 290 -3.62 -8.26 6.78
C LEU A 290 -2.53 -8.73 5.82
N PHE A 291 -1.58 -7.86 5.44
CA PHE A 291 -0.52 -8.18 4.48
C PHE A 291 0.82 -7.58 4.90
N ASP A 292 1.44 -8.22 5.89
CA ASP A 292 2.73 -7.88 6.47
C ASP A 292 3.89 -8.26 5.52
N GLN A 293 4.02 -7.50 4.45
CA GLN A 293 5.10 -7.60 3.46
C GLN A 293 5.79 -6.27 3.29
N GLU A 294 7.12 -6.24 3.46
CA GLU A 294 7.94 -5.02 3.44
C GLU A 294 7.65 -4.12 2.22
N ASN A 295 7.58 -4.70 1.02
CA ASN A 295 7.33 -3.96 -0.21
C ASN A 295 5.95 -3.31 -0.24
N TYR A 296 4.92 -3.99 0.27
CA TYR A 296 3.56 -3.44 0.33
C TYR A 296 3.47 -2.28 1.33
N HIS A 297 4.09 -2.44 2.50
CA HIS A 297 4.19 -1.39 3.50
C HIS A 297 4.88 -0.15 2.92
N TYR A 298 6.04 -0.32 2.28
CA TYR A 298 6.80 0.81 1.71
C TYR A 298 6.04 1.52 0.59
N ARG A 299 5.34 0.76 -0.26
CA ARG A 299 4.50 1.33 -1.32
C ARG A 299 3.36 2.15 -0.72
N THR A 300 2.74 1.65 0.34
CA THR A 300 1.67 2.35 1.08
C THR A 300 2.18 3.61 1.77
N TYR A 301 3.32 3.56 2.48
CA TYR A 301 3.89 4.75 3.12
C TYR A 301 4.28 5.82 2.10
N ARG A 302 4.87 5.42 0.97
CA ARG A 302 5.21 6.35 -0.10
C ARG A 302 3.97 6.97 -0.73
N TRP A 303 2.91 6.20 -0.91
CA TRP A 303 1.63 6.71 -1.37
C TRP A 303 1.06 7.75 -0.39
N LEU A 304 1.09 7.49 0.92
CA LEU A 304 0.63 8.45 1.94
C LEU A 304 1.43 9.76 1.89
N ILE A 305 2.76 9.68 1.75
CA ILE A 305 3.63 10.85 1.65
C ILE A 305 3.31 11.66 0.39
N ASN A 306 3.16 11.00 -0.76
CA ASN A 306 2.87 11.66 -2.04
C ASN A 306 1.50 12.38 -2.06
N HIS A 307 0.59 12.03 -1.15
CA HIS A 307 -0.75 12.60 -1.03
C HIS A 307 -0.94 13.46 0.24
N ASP A 308 0.16 13.91 0.85
CA ASP A 308 0.18 14.76 2.05
C ASP A 308 -0.57 14.16 3.26
N GLN A 309 -0.71 12.82 3.32
CA GLN A 309 -1.37 12.09 4.41
C GLN A 309 -0.41 11.76 5.56
N SER A 310 0.40 12.74 5.96
CA SER A 310 1.40 12.58 7.04
C SER A 310 0.77 12.23 8.38
N LYS A 311 -0.42 12.78 8.68
CA LYS A 311 -1.17 12.46 9.91
C LYS A 311 -1.49 10.98 10.02
N ILE A 312 -1.97 10.37 8.93
CA ILE A 312 -2.26 8.93 8.87
C ILE A 312 -0.96 8.16 9.07
N LEU A 313 0.09 8.49 8.30
CA LEU A 313 1.40 7.84 8.39
C LEU A 313 1.94 7.83 9.84
N THR A 314 1.84 8.94 10.56
CA THR A 314 2.34 9.06 11.94
C THR A 314 1.51 8.29 12.96
N ALA A 315 0.24 7.99 12.65
CA ALA A 315 -0.68 7.28 13.53
C ALA A 315 -0.61 5.75 13.37
N LEU A 316 0.01 5.25 12.31
CA LEU A 316 0.17 3.81 12.08
C LEU A 316 1.05 3.17 13.17
N SER A 317 0.79 1.91 13.47
CA SER A 317 1.57 1.10 14.41
C SER A 317 2.06 -0.16 13.70
N THR A 318 3.17 -0.05 12.97
CA THR A 318 3.69 -1.13 12.11
C THR A 318 5.20 -1.31 12.30
N SER A 319 5.67 -2.55 12.24
CA SER A 319 7.08 -2.93 12.42
C SER A 319 8.03 -2.29 11.38
N HIS A 320 7.54 -2.04 10.17
CA HIS A 320 8.37 -1.61 9.03
C HIS A 320 8.55 -0.09 8.90
N ILE A 321 7.79 0.74 9.63
CA ILE A 321 7.77 2.19 9.40
C ILE A 321 9.10 2.87 9.74
N VAL A 322 9.73 2.52 10.87
CA VAL A 322 11.01 3.12 11.27
C VAL A 322 12.11 2.77 10.27
N GLN A 323 12.15 1.53 9.81
CA GLN A 323 13.10 1.08 8.78
C GLN A 323 12.88 1.82 7.45
N PHE A 324 11.62 2.00 7.03
CA PHE A 324 11.29 2.78 5.84
C PHE A 324 11.80 4.22 5.93
N LEU A 325 11.42 4.92 7.00
CA LEU A 325 11.74 6.34 7.19
C LEU A 325 13.25 6.59 7.28
N THR A 326 14.01 5.63 7.79
CA THR A 326 15.47 5.77 7.94
C THR A 326 16.28 5.32 6.73
N THR A 327 15.77 4.40 5.90
CA THR A 327 16.55 3.77 4.82
C THR A 327 16.06 4.05 3.41
N LYS A 328 14.76 4.37 3.20
CA LYS A 328 14.16 4.52 1.86
C LYS A 328 13.91 5.97 1.46
N LEU A 329 13.90 6.89 2.42
CA LEU A 329 13.72 8.32 2.17
C LEU A 329 15.04 9.09 2.26
N PRO A 330 15.14 10.26 1.62
CA PRO A 330 16.20 11.23 1.88
C PRO A 330 16.28 11.53 3.38
N LYS A 331 17.50 11.65 3.94
CA LYS A 331 17.68 11.77 5.40
C LYS A 331 16.90 12.93 6.02
N ASN A 332 16.84 14.09 5.38
CA ASN A 332 16.07 15.24 5.87
C ASN A 332 14.57 14.93 5.96
N GLU A 333 13.99 14.36 4.91
CA GLU A 333 12.57 14.03 4.85
C GLU A 333 12.22 12.86 5.78
N GLY A 334 13.01 11.79 5.72
CA GLY A 334 12.83 10.59 6.54
C GLY A 334 12.86 10.89 8.04
N TYR A 335 13.85 11.67 8.50
CA TYR A 335 13.93 12.06 9.90
C TYR A 335 12.83 13.07 10.29
N HIS A 336 12.35 13.89 9.35
CA HIS A 336 11.22 14.79 9.59
C HIS A 336 9.96 13.99 9.95
N TYR A 337 9.61 12.97 9.15
CA TYR A 337 8.48 12.11 9.47
C TYR A 337 8.75 11.23 10.71
N LEU A 338 10.00 10.82 10.93
CA LEU A 338 10.35 9.99 12.08
C LEU A 338 10.14 10.70 13.42
N PHE A 339 10.48 11.98 13.54
CA PHE A 339 10.22 12.70 14.79
C PHE A 339 8.71 12.88 15.00
N GLN A 340 7.94 13.13 13.93
CA GLN A 340 6.49 13.28 14.03
C GLN A 340 5.85 11.96 14.49
N TYR A 341 6.32 10.84 13.96
CA TYR A 341 5.92 9.50 14.38
C TYR A 341 6.21 9.28 15.87
N TYR A 342 7.46 9.47 16.32
CA TYR A 342 7.82 9.30 17.73
C TYR A 342 7.03 10.24 18.66
N ALA A 343 6.83 11.49 18.25
CA ALA A 343 6.03 12.44 19.02
C ALA A 343 4.56 11.99 19.14
N HIS A 344 3.98 11.44 18.07
CA HIS A 344 2.63 10.88 18.08
C HIS A 344 2.52 9.67 19.02
N GLN A 345 3.52 8.78 19.01
CA GLN A 345 3.62 7.63 19.93
C GLN A 345 4.00 8.00 21.37
N LYS A 346 4.18 9.30 21.67
CA LYS A 346 4.64 9.84 22.96
C LYS A 346 6.03 9.36 23.37
N GLU A 347 6.84 8.90 22.42
CA GLU A 347 8.25 8.59 22.59
C GLU A 347 9.09 9.86 22.46
N TYR A 348 8.93 10.79 23.40
CA TYR A 348 9.51 12.13 23.30
C TYR A 348 11.04 12.13 23.26
N GLU A 349 11.70 11.19 23.94
CA GLU A 349 13.16 11.07 23.92
C GLU A 349 13.70 10.74 22.53
N ASN A 350 13.10 9.75 21.85
CA ASN A 350 13.43 9.39 20.48
C ASN A 350 13.14 10.55 19.51
N ALA A 351 12.04 11.27 19.73
CA ALA A 351 11.68 12.45 18.94
C ALA A 351 12.71 13.58 19.10
N VAL A 352 13.13 13.88 20.33
CA VAL A 352 14.14 14.91 20.64
C VAL A 352 15.49 14.56 20.01
N GLU A 353 15.95 13.32 20.11
CA GLU A 353 17.22 12.91 19.50
C GLU A 353 17.15 12.98 17.97
N THR A 354 16.03 12.59 17.38
CA THR A 354 15.79 12.71 15.93
C THR A 354 15.86 14.17 15.47
N LEU A 355 15.23 15.10 16.20
CA LEU A 355 15.28 16.54 15.95
C LEU A 355 16.68 17.12 16.13
N ARG A 356 17.41 16.71 17.18
CA ARG A 356 18.80 17.12 17.41
C ARG A 356 19.67 16.69 16.24
N ARG A 357 19.50 15.47 15.73
CA ARG A 357 20.24 14.96 14.57
C ARG A 357 19.88 15.69 13.28
N LEU A 358 18.61 16.02 13.04
CA LEU A 358 18.18 16.89 11.94
C LEU A 358 18.87 18.25 11.98
N ALA A 359 18.94 18.85 13.16
CA ALA A 359 19.49 20.18 13.34
C ALA A 359 21.02 20.23 13.25
N THR A 360 21.73 19.14 13.56
CA THR A 360 23.20 19.14 13.67
C THR A 360 23.91 18.39 12.54
N SER A 361 23.39 17.23 12.15
CA SER A 361 24.16 16.24 11.37
C SER A 361 23.75 16.15 9.90
N ILE A 362 22.59 16.66 9.52
CA ILE A 362 22.06 16.52 8.15
C ILE A 362 22.35 17.80 7.37
N GLU A 363 23.20 17.72 6.35
CA GLU A 363 23.69 18.88 5.57
C GLU A 363 22.59 19.58 4.75
N SER A 364 21.60 18.84 4.25
CA SER A 364 20.54 19.39 3.40
C SER A 364 19.49 20.26 4.14
N VAL A 365 19.64 20.45 5.45
CA VAL A 365 18.72 21.24 6.28
C VAL A 365 19.22 22.69 6.39
N THR A 366 18.37 23.64 6.03
CA THR A 366 18.65 25.08 6.12
C THR A 366 18.73 25.56 7.57
N LEU A 367 19.44 26.67 7.82
CA LEU A 367 19.59 27.24 9.16
C LEU A 367 18.24 27.53 9.84
N GLU A 368 17.25 28.05 9.13
CA GLU A 368 15.90 28.29 9.67
C GLU A 368 15.27 27.00 10.18
N ASN A 369 15.30 25.95 9.36
CA ASN A 369 14.75 24.66 9.74
C ASN A 369 15.52 24.06 10.93
N ARG A 370 16.84 24.26 11.03
CA ARG A 370 17.62 23.83 12.19
C ARG A 370 17.18 24.54 13.47
N ILE A 371 16.92 25.85 13.40
CA ILE A 371 16.40 26.63 14.54
C ILE A 371 15.02 26.08 14.95
N ASP A 372 14.11 25.91 14.00
CA ASP A 372 12.76 25.40 14.27
C ASP A 372 12.77 23.99 14.87
N TYR A 373 13.66 23.12 14.38
CA TYR A 373 13.83 21.76 14.93
C TYR A 373 14.38 21.78 16.35
N LEU A 374 15.33 22.66 16.67
CA LEU A 374 15.87 22.80 18.03
C LEU A 374 14.85 23.41 18.98
N GLU A 375 14.02 24.36 18.51
CA GLU A 375 12.92 24.92 19.28
C GLU A 375 11.91 23.84 19.65
N LYS A 376 11.45 23.06 18.66
CA LYS A 376 10.56 21.91 18.88
C LYS A 376 11.19 20.86 19.79
N ALA A 377 12.49 20.61 19.65
CA ALA A 377 13.20 19.67 20.53
C ALA A 377 13.19 20.15 21.99
N CYS A 378 13.42 21.46 22.24
CA CYS A 378 13.32 22.04 23.58
C CYS A 378 11.89 21.89 24.15
N GLU A 379 10.87 22.13 23.34
CA GLU A 379 9.47 21.98 23.75
C GLU A 379 9.12 20.54 24.12
N LEU A 380 9.52 19.57 23.30
CA LEU A 380 9.28 18.15 23.56
C LEU A 380 10.08 17.65 24.76
N ALA A 381 11.30 18.16 24.96
CA ALA A 381 12.12 17.79 26.09
C ALA A 381 11.47 18.19 27.43
N ASN A 382 10.75 19.31 27.47
CA ASN A 382 10.01 19.73 28.67
C ASN A 382 8.75 18.89 28.95
N ARG A 383 8.32 18.04 28.02
CA ARG A 383 7.14 17.15 28.18
C ARG A 383 7.50 15.79 28.77
N THR A 384 8.78 15.51 28.98
CA THR A 384 9.28 14.25 29.54
C THR A 384 10.31 14.50 30.63
N ASN A 385 10.37 13.60 31.62
CA ASN A 385 11.40 13.60 32.65
C ASN A 385 12.51 12.57 32.36
N THR A 386 12.44 11.86 31.22
CA THR A 386 13.44 10.83 30.87
C THR A 386 14.76 11.42 30.40
N ILE A 387 14.73 12.64 29.85
CA ILE A 387 15.90 13.36 29.39
C ILE A 387 16.63 13.94 30.59
N SER A 388 17.95 13.71 30.68
CA SER A 388 18.77 14.27 31.75
C SER A 388 18.78 15.80 31.69
N GLU A 389 18.90 16.45 32.85
CA GLU A 389 19.05 17.91 32.89
C GLU A 389 20.26 18.37 32.08
N GLU A 390 21.38 17.63 32.10
CA GLU A 390 22.57 17.94 31.28
C GLU A 390 22.25 18.02 29.78
N ASN A 391 21.56 17.00 29.24
CA ASN A 391 21.15 16.99 27.84
C ASN A 391 20.16 18.13 27.53
N ARG A 392 19.30 18.49 28.49
CA ARG A 392 18.36 19.61 28.36
C ARG A 392 19.09 20.95 28.30
N HIS A 393 20.10 21.15 29.15
CA HIS A 393 20.94 22.35 29.13
C HIS A 393 21.76 22.43 27.84
N GLU A 394 22.35 21.33 27.38
CA GLU A 394 23.06 21.26 26.10
C GLU A 394 22.14 21.65 24.94
N LEU A 395 20.92 21.10 24.89
CA LEU A 395 19.93 21.40 23.85
C LEU A 395 19.51 22.88 23.85
N ILE A 396 19.27 23.45 25.04
CA ILE A 396 18.94 24.87 25.20
C ILE A 396 20.11 25.74 24.74
N SER A 397 21.35 25.36 25.07
CA SER A 397 22.55 26.06 24.61
C SER A 397 22.62 26.05 23.08
N LEU A 398 22.48 24.88 22.46
CA LEU A 398 22.50 24.69 21.01
C LEU A 398 21.43 25.53 20.30
N HIS A 399 20.23 25.62 20.88
CA HIS A 399 19.15 26.46 20.37
C HIS A 399 19.47 27.96 20.50
N LYS A 400 20.11 28.40 21.59
CA LYS A 400 20.58 29.79 21.72
C LYS A 400 21.67 30.11 20.69
N GLU A 401 22.63 29.20 20.47
CA GLU A 401 23.66 29.33 19.44
C GLU A 401 23.04 29.51 18.06
N SER A 402 22.08 28.65 17.69
CA SER A 402 21.42 28.71 16.38
C SER A 402 20.64 30.00 16.17
N LYS A 403 19.94 30.51 17.19
CA LYS A 403 19.25 31.82 17.16
C LYS A 403 20.22 32.99 17.02
N ILE A 404 21.40 32.93 17.65
CA ILE A 404 22.43 33.96 17.45
C ILE A 404 23.01 33.87 16.03
N GLN A 405 23.28 32.66 15.55
CA GLN A 405 23.79 32.41 14.21
C GLN A 405 22.85 32.95 13.11
N GLY A 406 21.54 32.75 13.25
CA GLY A 406 20.54 33.31 12.33
C GLY A 406 20.58 34.84 12.28
N ARG A 407 20.64 35.49 13.45
CA ARG A 407 20.75 36.96 13.54
C ARG A 407 22.05 37.48 12.93
N LEU A 408 23.18 36.82 13.20
CA LEU A 408 24.47 37.17 12.59
C LEU A 408 24.38 37.14 11.06
N ARG A 409 23.80 36.07 10.51
CA ARG A 409 23.61 35.95 9.06
C ARG A 409 22.72 37.06 8.51
N ASP A 410 21.60 37.37 9.16
CA ASP A 410 20.66 38.39 8.67
C ASP A 410 21.29 39.80 8.68
N LEU A 411 22.04 40.11 9.74
CA LEU A 411 22.79 41.36 9.86
C LEU A 411 23.92 41.47 8.83
N LEU A 412 24.65 40.38 8.62
CA LEU A 412 25.69 40.31 7.59
C LEU A 412 25.09 40.45 6.19
N SER A 413 23.95 39.83 5.91
CA SER A 413 23.26 39.93 4.61
C SER A 413 22.84 41.36 4.25
N SER A 414 22.70 42.24 5.26
CA SER A 414 22.43 43.66 5.04
C SER A 414 23.65 44.45 4.54
N ASN A 415 24.87 43.90 4.64
CA ASN A 415 26.12 44.50 4.21
C ASN A 415 26.66 43.83 2.93
N ASN A 416 26.50 44.49 1.78
CA ASN A 416 26.73 43.92 0.44
C ASN A 416 28.21 43.78 -0.02
N THR A 417 29.13 43.32 0.83
CA THR A 417 30.54 43.13 0.43
C THR A 417 30.80 41.69 -0.06
N ALA A 418 31.84 41.50 -0.89
CA ALA A 418 32.18 40.18 -1.46
C ALA A 418 32.62 39.17 -0.39
N ASP A 419 33.40 39.60 0.60
CA ASP A 419 33.87 38.75 1.71
C ASP A 419 32.70 38.26 2.58
N VAL A 420 31.64 39.06 2.72
CA VAL A 420 30.45 38.74 3.51
C VAL A 420 29.63 37.61 2.89
N LYS A 421 29.65 37.44 1.56
CA LYS A 421 28.92 36.34 0.90
C LYS A 421 29.44 34.96 1.29
N ALA A 422 30.76 34.79 1.33
CA ALA A 422 31.39 33.53 1.76
C ALA A 422 31.09 33.21 3.23
N SER A 423 31.08 34.25 4.09
CA SER A 423 30.68 34.11 5.49
C SER A 423 29.20 33.69 5.63
N ILE A 424 28.29 34.27 4.84
CA ILE A 424 26.86 33.91 4.85
C ILE A 424 26.64 32.46 4.41
N GLU A 425 27.31 32.00 3.35
CA GLU A 425 27.24 30.61 2.90
C GLU A 425 27.71 29.65 4.02
N THR A 426 28.80 30.00 4.70
CA THR A 426 29.32 29.23 5.83
C THR A 426 28.34 29.16 7.00
N LEU A 427 27.67 30.28 7.34
CA LEU A 427 26.65 30.34 8.38
C LEU A 427 25.37 29.58 8.02
N ASN A 428 25.04 29.43 6.74
CA ASN A 428 23.85 28.68 6.31
C ASN A 428 24.07 27.17 6.30
N HIS A 429 25.30 26.70 6.13
CA HIS A 429 25.59 25.29 5.91
C HIS A 429 25.41 24.42 7.15
N SER A 430 25.97 24.85 8.30
CA SER A 430 25.94 24.07 9.53
C SER A 430 25.90 24.97 10.77
N LEU A 431 25.40 24.43 11.89
CA LEU A 431 25.54 25.10 13.18
C LEU A 431 27.01 25.20 13.56
N LYS A 432 27.40 26.37 14.03
CA LYS A 432 28.76 26.68 14.47
C LYS A 432 28.77 26.85 15.98
N PRO A 433 29.79 26.35 16.69
CA PRO A 433 29.92 26.58 18.13
C PRO A 433 29.99 28.07 18.46
N ALA A 434 29.50 28.47 19.64
CA ALA A 434 29.50 29.88 20.07
C ALA A 434 30.86 30.56 19.95
N LYS A 435 31.95 29.82 20.21
CA LYS A 435 33.32 30.33 20.11
C LYS A 435 33.69 30.74 18.69
N GLU A 436 33.33 29.94 17.69
CA GLU A 436 33.57 30.23 16.27
C GLU A 436 32.72 31.44 15.85
N LEU A 437 31.43 31.45 16.20
CA LEU A 437 30.52 32.58 15.96
C LEU A 437 31.07 33.90 16.54
N PHE A 438 31.71 33.84 17.71
CA PHE A 438 32.25 35.01 18.38
C PHE A 438 33.51 35.55 17.70
N TYR A 439 34.53 34.70 17.53
CA TYR A 439 35.85 35.13 17.05
C TYR A 439 35.89 35.35 15.54
N ASP A 440 35.15 34.56 14.76
CA ASP A 440 35.28 34.56 13.31
C ASP A 440 34.21 35.40 12.62
N PHE A 441 33.08 35.65 13.28
CA PHE A 441 31.95 36.39 12.70
C PHE A 441 31.61 37.68 13.47
N ALA A 442 31.26 37.59 14.75
CA ALA A 442 30.74 38.73 15.49
C ALA A 442 31.80 39.83 15.73
N CYS A 443 32.97 39.45 16.24
CA CYS A 443 34.06 40.39 16.53
C CYS A 443 34.61 41.09 15.27
N PRO A 444 34.99 40.38 14.18
CA PRO A 444 35.55 41.01 12.99
C PRO A 444 34.59 41.99 12.31
N ASN A 445 33.29 41.70 12.37
CA ASN A 445 32.25 42.52 11.76
C ASN A 445 31.66 43.58 12.70
N LYS A 446 32.21 43.74 13.92
CA LYS A 446 31.77 44.71 14.93
C LYS A 446 30.27 44.59 15.28
N LEU A 447 29.77 43.35 15.28
CA LEU A 447 28.40 43.01 15.68
C LEU A 447 28.36 42.84 17.19
N PHE A 448 28.45 43.97 17.90
CA PHE A 448 28.68 44.02 19.34
C PHE A 448 27.55 43.38 20.16
N GLU A 449 26.31 43.45 19.71
CA GLU A 449 25.17 42.91 20.44
C GLU A 449 25.18 41.38 20.44
N GLU A 450 25.38 40.78 19.28
CA GLU A 450 25.50 39.35 19.09
C GLU A 450 26.75 38.83 19.79
N ALA A 451 27.86 39.59 19.74
CA ALA A 451 29.08 39.27 20.48
C ALA A 451 28.84 39.21 22.00
N LEU A 452 28.11 40.17 22.57
CA LEU A 452 27.74 40.15 24.00
C LEU A 452 26.81 38.96 24.34
N CYS A 453 25.88 38.61 23.45
CA CYS A 453 25.05 37.42 23.64
C CYS A 453 25.88 36.12 23.65
N LEU A 454 26.90 36.02 22.79
CA LEU A 454 27.79 34.87 22.74
C LEU A 454 28.72 34.81 23.96
N MET A 455 29.22 35.95 24.43
CA MET A 455 30.01 36.01 25.67
C MET A 455 29.22 35.52 26.87
N ASP A 456 27.93 35.89 26.95
CA ASP A 456 27.05 35.43 28.02
C ASP A 456 26.89 33.91 27.96
N LEU A 457 26.60 33.39 26.77
CA LEU A 457 26.38 31.97 26.54
C LEU A 457 27.62 31.11 26.85
N MET A 458 28.82 31.62 26.57
CA MET A 458 30.09 30.94 26.83
C MET A 458 30.66 31.20 28.23
N GLU A 459 30.02 32.06 29.03
CA GLU A 459 30.56 32.59 30.28
C GLU A 459 31.99 33.18 30.09
N LEU A 460 32.22 33.85 28.96
CA LEU A 460 33.54 34.36 28.56
C LEU A 460 33.82 35.74 29.20
N TYR A 461 34.72 35.78 30.17
CA TYR A 461 35.12 37.00 30.86
C TYR A 461 36.11 37.85 30.04
N ASP A 462 35.60 38.83 29.30
CA ASP A 462 36.41 39.92 28.72
C ASP A 462 35.79 41.29 28.99
N TRP A 463 36.17 41.88 30.12
CA TRP A 463 35.66 43.19 30.51
C TRP A 463 36.10 44.31 29.55
N LYS A 464 37.26 44.16 28.89
CA LYS A 464 37.76 45.18 27.95
C LYS A 464 36.91 45.20 26.69
N PHE A 465 36.61 44.02 26.16
CA PHE A 465 35.68 43.88 25.04
C PHE A 465 34.27 44.35 25.42
N SER A 466 33.76 43.94 26.59
CA SER A 466 32.43 44.37 27.05
C SER A 466 32.32 45.89 27.15
N LYS A 467 33.36 46.56 27.66
CA LYS A 467 33.44 48.03 27.69
C LYS A 467 33.41 48.62 26.28
N LEU A 468 34.23 48.08 25.37
CA LEU A 468 34.29 48.53 23.98
C LEU A 468 32.95 48.38 23.28
N ALA A 469 32.32 47.22 23.43
CA ALA A 469 31.03 46.88 22.85
C ALA A 469 29.94 47.85 23.32
N TRP A 470 29.79 48.04 24.63
CA TRP A 470 28.78 48.94 25.19
C TRP A 470 29.02 50.40 24.84
N THR A 471 30.27 50.86 24.89
CA THR A 471 30.62 52.22 24.45
C THR A 471 30.20 52.43 23.00
N SER A 472 30.50 51.47 22.12
CA SER A 472 30.16 51.54 20.71
C SER A 472 28.65 51.46 20.43
N ILE A 473 27.90 50.66 21.21
CA ILE A 473 26.43 50.56 21.09
C ILE A 473 25.78 51.89 21.53
N ILE A 474 26.23 52.46 22.63
CA ILE A 474 25.67 53.69 23.20
C ILE A 474 25.99 54.90 22.32
N GLU A 475 27.24 55.06 21.86
CA GLU A 475 27.66 56.17 21.01
C GLU A 475 26.91 56.25 19.66
N LYS A 476 26.37 55.13 19.18
CA LYS A 476 25.53 55.11 17.97
C LYS A 476 24.16 55.78 18.18
N HIS A 477 23.67 55.91 19.41
CA HIS A 477 22.33 56.39 19.71
C HIS A 477 22.37 57.70 20.49
N LYS A 478 22.27 58.82 19.76
CA LYS A 478 22.30 60.17 20.33
C LYS A 478 20.95 60.67 20.85
N GLN A 479 19.88 59.95 20.58
CA GLN A 479 18.50 60.31 20.92
C GLN A 479 18.00 59.47 22.10
N TYR A 480 17.12 60.06 22.92
CA TYR A 480 16.58 59.47 24.15
C TYR A 480 15.84 58.15 23.87
N ASN A 481 14.81 58.18 23.02
CA ASN A 481 13.94 57.01 22.82
C ASN A 481 14.68 55.81 22.20
N PRO A 482 15.46 55.97 21.10
CA PRO A 482 16.19 54.85 20.51
C PRO A 482 17.21 54.22 21.47
N LEU A 483 17.93 55.04 22.25
CA LEU A 483 18.87 54.51 23.24
C LEU A 483 18.14 53.78 24.36
N LYS A 484 17.02 54.34 24.86
CA LYS A 484 16.19 53.74 25.90
C LYS A 484 15.70 52.36 25.48
N GLU A 485 15.04 52.28 24.32
CA GLU A 485 14.50 51.04 23.77
C GLU A 485 15.61 50.00 23.59
N LYS A 486 16.79 50.46 23.13
CA LYS A 486 17.94 49.58 22.91
C LYS A 486 18.49 48.98 24.20
N LEU A 487 18.65 49.80 25.24
CA LEU A 487 19.14 49.36 26.55
C LEU A 487 18.15 48.39 27.22
N ILE A 488 16.84 48.62 27.05
CA ILE A 488 15.80 47.75 27.59
C ILE A 488 15.78 46.41 26.85
N ASP A 489 15.81 46.41 25.52
CA ASP A 489 15.84 45.20 24.71
C ASP A 489 17.05 44.33 25.02
N MET A 490 18.24 44.93 25.08
CA MET A 490 19.47 44.22 25.47
C MET A 490 19.44 43.77 26.93
N GLY A 491 18.88 44.60 27.82
CA GLY A 491 18.73 44.29 29.24
C GLY A 491 17.86 43.05 29.48
N LYS A 492 16.72 42.93 28.81
CA LYS A 492 15.85 41.74 28.87
C LYS A 492 16.55 40.46 28.46
N ARG A 493 17.56 40.56 27.58
CA ARG A 493 18.30 39.40 27.04
C ARG A 493 19.53 39.03 27.88
N LEU A 494 20.19 40.02 28.47
CA LEU A 494 21.53 39.85 29.07
C LEU A 494 21.57 40.07 30.58
N TYR A 495 20.64 40.80 31.18
CA TYR A 495 20.57 40.94 32.64
C TYR A 495 20.07 39.62 33.25
N PRO A 496 20.66 39.11 34.36
CA PRO A 496 21.62 39.77 35.28
C PRO A 496 23.11 39.45 35.03
N SER A 497 23.51 39.06 33.82
CA SER A 497 24.89 38.74 33.50
C SER A 497 25.83 39.91 33.74
N PHE A 498 26.77 39.76 34.68
CA PHE A 498 27.78 40.78 34.94
C PHE A 498 28.86 40.86 33.87
N ILE A 499 28.94 39.85 32.99
CA ILE A 499 29.84 39.82 31.84
C ILE A 499 29.26 40.70 30.74
N SER A 500 28.06 40.35 30.29
CA SER A 500 27.46 40.93 29.09
C SER A 500 26.58 42.14 29.37
N TYR A 501 26.10 42.31 30.60
CA TYR A 501 25.41 43.50 31.08
C TYR A 501 26.08 44.07 32.36
N PRO A 502 27.35 44.53 32.26
CA PRO A 502 28.13 44.96 33.42
C PRO A 502 27.58 46.27 34.00
N THR A 503 26.68 46.16 34.97
CA THR A 503 25.85 47.29 35.46
C THR A 503 26.68 48.49 35.90
N TYR A 504 27.74 48.30 36.70
CA TYR A 504 28.59 49.40 37.17
C TYR A 504 29.26 50.16 36.02
N MET A 505 29.81 49.38 35.08
CA MET A 505 30.45 49.94 33.89
C MET A 505 29.44 50.67 33.01
N LEU A 506 28.27 50.09 32.81
CA LEU A 506 27.17 50.67 32.03
C LEU A 506 26.72 52.01 32.61
N VAL A 507 26.52 52.11 33.93
CA VAL A 507 26.18 53.37 34.60
C VAL A 507 27.22 54.45 34.29
N HIS A 508 28.52 54.13 34.38
CA HIS A 508 29.57 55.09 34.08
C HIS A 508 29.62 55.52 32.61
N ILE A 509 29.44 54.59 31.67
CA ILE A 509 29.39 54.89 30.23
C ILE A 509 28.18 55.77 29.93
N LEU A 510 27.00 55.43 30.48
CA LEU A 510 25.76 56.17 30.28
C LEU A 510 25.81 57.57 30.88
N ASP A 511 26.31 57.75 32.11
CA ASP A 511 26.46 59.08 32.71
C ASP A 511 27.40 59.96 31.86
N THR A 512 28.47 59.36 31.31
CA THR A 512 29.40 60.08 30.43
C THR A 512 28.74 60.46 29.10
N HIS A 513 27.93 59.58 28.53
CA HIS A 513 27.18 59.85 27.30
C HIS A 513 26.09 60.92 27.51
N CYS A 514 25.32 60.84 28.59
CA CYS A 514 24.28 61.82 28.91
C CYS A 514 24.89 63.22 29.12
N ALA A 515 26.05 63.30 29.78
CA ALA A 515 26.77 64.56 29.97
C ALA A 515 27.26 65.20 28.65
N GLN A 516 27.47 64.41 27.59
CA GLN A 516 27.81 64.92 26.26
C GLN A 516 26.60 65.51 25.52
N TYR A 517 25.37 65.14 25.91
CA TYR A 517 24.12 65.56 25.27
C TYR A 517 23.08 66.00 26.32
N PRO A 518 23.36 67.06 27.10
CA PRO A 518 22.53 67.49 28.22
C PRO A 518 21.12 67.95 27.82
N ASP A 519 20.95 68.41 26.57
CA ASP A 519 19.66 68.83 26.04
C ASP A 519 18.72 67.65 25.72
N GLU A 520 19.27 66.46 25.49
CA GLU A 520 18.51 65.25 25.14
C GLU A 520 18.24 64.36 26.36
N PHE A 521 19.23 64.22 27.25
CA PHE A 521 19.15 63.31 28.39
C PHE A 521 19.01 64.05 29.71
N LYS A 522 17.91 63.79 30.42
CA LYS A 522 17.69 64.28 31.79
C LYS A 522 18.48 63.43 32.80
N ASP A 523 18.77 63.99 33.97
CA ASP A 523 19.53 63.33 35.06
C ASP A 523 18.96 61.96 35.48
N GLU A 524 17.65 61.78 35.35
CA GLU A 524 16.92 60.57 35.71
C GLU A 524 16.98 59.47 34.63
N PHE A 525 17.51 59.75 33.43
CA PHE A 525 17.50 58.81 32.31
C PHE A 525 18.14 57.45 32.65
N VAL A 526 19.35 57.49 33.22
CA VAL A 526 20.11 56.28 33.56
C VAL A 526 19.38 55.46 34.61
N VAL A 527 18.86 56.12 35.65
CA VAL A 527 18.16 55.45 36.75
C VAL A 527 16.84 54.85 36.28
N SER A 528 16.03 55.63 35.56
CA SER A 528 14.72 55.17 35.05
C SER A 528 14.85 54.04 34.04
N THR A 529 15.80 54.11 33.13
CA THR A 529 15.99 53.09 32.08
C THR A 529 16.51 51.76 32.65
N LEU A 530 17.51 51.80 33.54
CA LEU A 530 18.04 50.59 34.15
C LEU A 530 17.06 49.96 35.16
N ALA A 531 16.28 50.77 35.87
CA ALA A 531 15.20 50.26 36.71
C ALA A 531 14.13 49.52 35.88
N GLU A 532 13.82 50.01 34.66
CA GLU A 532 12.89 49.34 33.73
C GLU A 532 13.43 47.99 33.22
N VAL A 533 14.75 47.82 33.16
CA VAL A 533 15.40 46.51 32.89
C VAL A 533 15.26 45.54 34.08
N GLY A 534 15.02 46.06 35.29
CA GLY A 534 14.97 45.30 36.53
C GLY A 534 16.22 45.43 37.40
N VAL A 535 17.11 46.38 37.09
CA VAL A 535 18.28 46.68 37.93
C VAL A 535 17.83 47.40 39.21
N PRO A 536 18.16 46.90 40.41
CA PRO A 536 17.86 47.58 41.67
C PRO A 536 18.44 49.00 41.74
N GLN A 537 17.67 49.95 42.25
CA GLN A 537 18.09 51.35 42.35
C GLN A 537 19.32 51.53 43.25
N GLU A 538 19.45 50.69 44.28
CA GLU A 538 20.58 50.66 45.19
C GLU A 538 21.89 50.36 44.44
N ILE A 539 21.87 49.40 43.51
CA ILE A 539 23.03 49.02 42.69
C ILE A 539 23.42 50.19 41.77
N ILE A 540 22.44 50.90 41.22
CA ILE A 540 22.70 52.07 40.36
C ILE A 540 23.33 53.20 41.17
N ALA A 541 22.84 53.46 42.38
CA ALA A 541 23.39 54.47 43.29
C ALA A 541 24.82 54.11 43.74
N GLU A 542 25.05 52.84 44.09
CA GLU A 542 26.38 52.35 44.48
C GLU A 542 27.38 52.47 43.33
N ALA A 543 26.98 52.10 42.11
CA ALA A 543 27.79 52.27 40.92
C ALA A 543 28.20 53.73 40.72
N ARG A 544 27.29 54.70 40.88
CA ARG A 544 27.63 56.13 40.78
C ARG A 544 28.62 56.58 41.85
N ALA A 545 28.47 56.11 43.09
CA ALA A 545 29.37 56.44 44.19
C ALA A 545 30.80 55.93 43.94
N PHE A 546 30.95 54.76 43.30
CA PHE A 546 32.25 54.18 42.95
C PHE A 546 33.04 55.02 41.92
N LYS A 547 32.39 55.94 41.19
CA LYS A 547 33.05 56.90 40.29
C LYS A 547 33.73 58.05 41.04
N THR A 548 33.23 58.36 42.23
CA THR A 548 33.61 59.55 43.03
C THR A 548 34.69 59.26 44.07
N SER A 549 35.05 57.98 44.25
CA SER A 549 36.22 57.49 44.98
C SER A 549 37.37 57.23 44.03
#